data_AF-A0A8X6TQL0-F1
#
_entry.id   AF-A0A8X6TQL0-F1
#
_cell.length_a   1.000
_cell.length_b   1.000
_cell.length_c   1.000
_cell.angle_alpha   90.00
_cell.angle_beta   90.00
_cell.angle_gamma   90.00
#
_symmetry.space_group_name_H-M   'P 1'
#
loop_
_entity.id
_entity.type
_entity.pdbx_description
1 polymer ?
#
loop_
_entity_poly.entity_id
_entity_poly.type
_entity_poly.pdbx_seq_one_letter_code
_entity_poly.pdbx_strand_id
1 'polypeptide(L)'
;ERHNLKSLKVLMAGGSVVKAQLYEFVPEKVKKGIPFASAFGATEILGSSFVLETTIPVYKGEIPARSLGVAIQTVDDNGNILLISKIYE
;
A
#
# COMPACT_ATOMS: atom_id res chain seq x y z
N GLU A 1 20.06 -15.58 8.96
CA GLU A 1 19.98 -14.22 9.53
C GLU A 1 21.39 -13.64 9.65
N ARG A 2 21.73 -12.59 8.90
CA ARG A 2 23.06 -11.95 8.95
C ARG A 2 23.03 -10.49 9.43
N HIS A 3 21.84 -9.93 9.65
CA HIS A 3 21.65 -8.53 10.01
C HIS A 3 20.65 -8.40 11.16
N ASN A 4 20.89 -7.47 12.08
CA ASN A 4 19.99 -7.16 13.18
C ASN A 4 18.92 -6.15 12.72
N LEU A 5 17.67 -6.60 12.58
CA LEU A 5 16.54 -5.77 12.15
C LEU A 5 15.66 -5.28 13.33
N LYS A 6 16.18 -5.23 14.57
CA LYS A 6 15.40 -4.80 15.75
C LYS A 6 14.76 -3.42 15.59
N SER A 7 15.45 -2.48 14.95
CA SER A 7 14.97 -1.11 14.72
C SER A 7 13.93 -0.99 13.60
N LEU A 8 13.82 -1.95 12.68
CA LEU A 8 12.85 -1.90 11.57
C LEU A 8 11.42 -2.02 12.12
N LYS A 9 10.57 -1.03 11.87
CA LYS A 9 9.19 -1.00 12.38
C LYS A 9 8.13 -1.22 11.31
N VAL A 10 8.37 -0.75 10.10
CA VAL A 10 7.46 -0.79 8.96
C VAL A 10 8.29 -1.01 7.71
N LEU A 11 7.75 -1.76 6.75
CA LEU A 11 8.31 -1.88 5.41
C LEU A 11 7.24 -1.51 4.39
N MET A 12 7.58 -0.68 3.41
CA MET A 12 6.68 -0.30 2.32
C MET A 12 7.39 -0.50 0.99
N ALA A 13 6.64 -0.89 -0.03
CA ALA A 13 7.14 -1.04 -1.39
C ALA A 13 6.24 -0.26 -2.37
N GLY A 14 6.83 0.28 -3.43
CA GLY A 14 6.12 1.11 -4.40
C GLY A 14 6.95 1.40 -5.64
N GLY A 15 6.45 2.29 -6.50
CA GLY A 15 7.07 2.63 -7.79
C GLY A 15 6.79 1.64 -8.93
N SER A 16 6.31 0.44 -8.59
CA SER A 16 5.75 -0.54 -9.52
C SER A 16 4.66 -1.35 -8.81
N VAL A 17 3.90 -2.16 -9.55
CA VAL A 17 2.91 -3.06 -8.95
C VAL A 17 3.62 -4.03 -8.00
N VAL A 18 3.28 -3.95 -6.71
CA VAL A 18 3.85 -4.83 -5.68
C VAL A 18 3.29 -6.24 -5.86
N LYS A 19 4.19 -7.21 -6.07
CA LYS A 19 3.81 -8.61 -6.26
C LYS A 19 3.18 -9.18 -4.99
N ALA A 20 2.07 -9.91 -5.14
CA ALA A 20 1.37 -10.56 -4.04
C ALA A 20 2.29 -11.46 -3.19
N GLN A 21 3.25 -12.14 -3.82
CA GLN A 21 4.24 -13.03 -3.17
C GLN A 21 5.11 -12.34 -2.12
N LEU A 22 5.23 -11.00 -2.16
CA LEU A 22 6.02 -10.26 -1.19
C LEU A 22 5.35 -10.22 0.20
N TYR A 23 4.02 -10.39 0.25
CA TYR A 23 3.27 -10.41 1.50
C TYR A 23 3.54 -11.67 2.33
N GLU A 24 3.96 -12.77 1.70
CA GLU A 24 4.49 -13.97 2.38
C GLU A 24 6.00 -13.85 2.63
N PHE A 25 6.76 -13.35 1.64
CA PHE A 25 8.21 -13.25 1.75
C PHE A 25 8.67 -12.38 2.92
N VAL A 26 8.04 -11.22 3.14
CA VAL A 26 8.44 -10.28 4.19
C VAL A 26 8.38 -10.91 5.59
N PRO A 27 7.22 -11.45 6.04
CA PRO A 27 7.16 -12.09 7.36
C PRO A 27 8.02 -13.34 7.47
N GLU A 28 8.22 -14.10 6.39
CA GLU A 28 9.00 -15.36 6.41
C GLU A 28 10.51 -15.17 6.35
N LYS A 29 10.99 -14.20 5.56
CA LYS A 29 12.41 -14.06 5.19
C LYS A 29 13.04 -12.75 5.63
N VAL A 30 12.24 -11.71 5.89
CA VAL A 30 12.74 -10.39 6.30
C VAL A 30 12.54 -10.18 7.79
N LYS A 31 11.29 -10.01 8.24
CA LYS A 31 10.94 -9.83 9.65
C LYS A 31 9.45 -10.07 9.87
N LYS A 32 9.12 -10.99 10.77
CA LYS A 32 7.75 -11.23 11.21
C LYS A 32 7.25 -10.10 12.11
N GLY A 33 5.95 -9.78 12.02
CA GLY A 33 5.27 -8.88 12.95
C GLY A 33 5.49 -7.38 12.72
N ILE A 34 5.97 -6.99 11.55
CA ILE A 34 5.96 -5.59 11.11
C ILE A 34 4.89 -5.39 10.02
N PRO A 35 4.26 -4.22 9.93
CA PRO A 35 3.41 -3.88 8.79
C PRO A 35 4.20 -3.92 7.48
N PHE A 36 3.60 -4.54 6.47
CA PHE A 36 4.04 -4.49 5.09
C PHE A 36 2.86 -4.12 4.20
N ALA A 37 3.02 -3.07 3.40
CA ALA A 37 2.01 -2.66 2.43
C ALA A 37 2.65 -2.08 1.17
N SER A 38 1.88 -2.16 0.09
CA SER A 38 2.16 -1.37 -1.09
C SER A 38 1.83 0.11 -0.86
N ALA A 39 2.47 1.00 -1.60
CA ALA A 39 2.22 2.43 -1.56
C ALA A 39 2.38 3.02 -2.97
N PHE A 40 1.65 4.10 -3.22
CA PHE A 40 1.69 4.79 -4.51
C PHE A 40 1.83 6.30 -4.34
N GLY A 41 2.72 6.85 -5.15
CA GLY A 41 2.96 8.27 -5.29
C GLY A 41 3.49 8.57 -6.68
N ALA A 42 3.58 9.85 -7.01
CA ALA A 42 4.10 10.33 -8.28
C ALA A 42 4.98 11.57 -8.06
N THR A 43 5.93 11.80 -8.96
CA THR A 43 6.84 12.95 -8.87
C THR A 43 6.06 14.26 -8.94
N GLU A 44 5.04 14.32 -9.78
CA GLU A 44 4.18 15.47 -10.03
C GLU A 44 3.45 15.96 -8.77
N ILE A 45 3.15 15.07 -7.83
CA ILE A 45 2.46 15.39 -6.57
C ILE A 45 3.42 15.62 -5.39
N LEU A 46 4.74 15.43 -5.60
CA LEU A 46 5.77 15.52 -4.56
C LEU A 46 5.39 14.74 -3.28
N GLY A 47 4.79 13.56 -3.42
CA GLY A 47 4.19 12.86 -2.29
C GLY A 47 3.56 11.51 -2.65
N SER A 48 2.77 10.98 -1.72
CA SER A 48 2.02 9.72 -1.86
C SER A 48 0.52 10.00 -1.99
N SER A 49 -0.15 9.34 -2.93
CA SER A 49 -1.62 9.37 -3.07
C SER A 49 -2.28 8.23 -2.31
N PHE A 50 -1.59 7.09 -2.16
CA PHE A 50 -2.07 5.96 -1.39
C PHE A 50 -0.95 5.44 -0.47
N VAL A 51 -1.31 5.09 0.76
CA VAL A 51 -0.37 4.84 1.87
C VAL A 51 -0.78 3.63 2.69
N LEU A 52 0.15 3.16 3.54
CA LEU A 52 -0.15 2.26 4.64
C LEU A 52 -1.03 2.98 5.68
N GLU A 53 -2.09 2.32 6.11
CA GLU A 53 -2.87 2.66 7.30
C GLU A 53 -2.89 1.44 8.21
N THR A 54 -2.45 1.60 9.45
CA THR A 54 -2.26 0.47 10.37
C THR A 54 -3.52 0.07 11.14
N THR A 55 -4.59 0.87 11.04
CA THR A 55 -5.87 0.61 11.71
C THR A 55 -6.84 -0.23 10.88
N ILE A 56 -6.50 -0.56 9.62
CA ILE A 56 -7.33 -1.34 8.69
C ILE A 56 -6.56 -2.55 8.14
N PRO A 57 -7.26 -3.60 7.66
CA PRO A 57 -6.58 -4.75 7.07
C PRO A 57 -5.81 -4.38 5.80
N VAL A 58 -4.71 -5.09 5.56
CA VAL A 58 -3.94 -5.01 4.31
C VAL A 58 -4.20 -6.27 3.51
N TYR A 59 -4.72 -6.11 2.29
CA TYR A 59 -4.96 -7.19 1.35
C TYR A 59 -3.84 -7.28 0.32
N LYS A 60 -3.51 -8.52 -0.09
CA LYS A 60 -2.40 -8.77 -1.03
C LYS A 60 -2.72 -8.15 -2.39
N GLY A 61 -1.82 -7.31 -2.87
CA GLY A 61 -1.98 -6.62 -4.16
C GLY A 61 -2.78 -5.31 -4.08
N GLU A 62 -3.22 -4.91 -2.89
CA GLU A 62 -3.96 -3.66 -2.68
C GLU A 62 -3.14 -2.64 -1.88
N ILE A 63 -3.47 -1.36 -2.03
CA ILE A 63 -2.97 -0.28 -1.19
C ILE A 63 -4.10 0.09 -0.22
N PRO A 64 -3.90 0.02 1.11
CA PRO A 64 -5.01 -0.01 2.06
C PRO A 64 -5.76 1.31 2.18
N ALA A 65 -5.10 2.46 2.00
CA ALA A 65 -5.73 3.76 2.19
C ALA A 65 -5.29 4.81 1.17
N ARG A 66 -6.18 5.77 0.94
CA ARG A 66 -5.86 7.04 0.26
C ARG A 66 -5.22 8.00 1.26
N SER A 67 -4.28 8.81 0.80
CA SER A 67 -3.71 9.90 1.59
C SER A 67 -4.78 10.94 1.94
N LEU A 68 -4.71 11.47 3.16
CA LEU A 68 -5.56 12.59 3.56
C LEU A 68 -5.30 13.81 2.68
N GLY A 69 -6.36 14.55 2.34
CA GLY A 69 -6.29 15.71 1.46
C GLY A 69 -6.26 15.37 -0.04
N VAL A 70 -6.35 14.09 -0.42
CA VAL A 70 -6.37 13.67 -1.83
C VAL A 70 -7.73 13.05 -2.19
N ALA A 71 -8.46 13.71 -3.09
CA ALA A 71 -9.76 13.24 -3.58
C ALA A 71 -9.60 12.29 -4.78
N ILE A 72 -9.23 11.04 -4.51
CA ILE A 72 -9.03 10.04 -5.57
C ILE A 72 -10.34 9.39 -5.96
N GLN A 73 -10.56 9.28 -7.28
CA GLN A 73 -11.73 8.66 -7.91
C GLN A 73 -11.28 7.79 -9.09
N THR A 74 -12.09 6.78 -9.42
CA THR A 74 -11.97 6.01 -10.65
C THR A 74 -13.06 6.45 -11.59
N VAL A 75 -12.73 6.65 -12.86
CA VAL A 75 -13.65 7.13 -13.88
C VAL A 75 -13.64 6.18 -15.08
N ASP A 76 -14.75 6.12 -15.81
CA ASP A 76 -14.80 5.48 -17.13
C ASP A 76 -14.19 6.38 -18.23
N ASP A 77 -14.14 5.87 -19.46
CA ASP A 77 -13.60 6.61 -20.62
C ASP A 77 -14.40 7.90 -20.95
N ASN A 78 -15.64 8.02 -20.45
CA ASN A 78 -16.50 9.19 -20.62
C ASN A 78 -16.38 10.18 -19.45
N GLY A 79 -15.57 9.88 -18.43
CA GLY A 79 -15.38 10.70 -17.24
C GLY A 79 -16.44 10.51 -16.14
N ASN A 80 -17.32 9.51 -16.26
CA ASN A 80 -18.28 9.20 -15.21
C ASN A 80 -17.57 8.52 -14.04
N ILE A 81 -17.85 8.98 -12.82
CA ILE A 81 -17.30 8.37 -11.61
C ILE A 81 -17.85 6.96 -11.44
N LEU A 82 -16.96 5.99 -11.35
CA LEU A 82 -17.28 4.61 -10.98
C LEU A 82 -17.30 4.51 -9.46
N LEU A 83 -18.47 4.16 -8.91
CA LEU A 83 -18.61 3.83 -7.49
C LEU A 83 -17.91 2.51 -7.20
N ILE A 84 -16.75 2.58 -6.54
CA ILE A 84 -16.08 1.40 -6.00
C ILE A 84 -16.64 1.15 -4.60
N SER A 85 -17.56 0.20 -4.48
CA SER A 85 -18.19 -0.18 -3.20
C SER A 85 -17.28 -0.98 -2.26
N LYS A 86 -16.06 -1.35 -2.69
CA LYS A 86 -15.29 -2.44 -2.06
C LYS A 86 -14.01 -2.10 -1.32
N ILE A 87 -13.73 -0.82 -1.03
CA ILE A 87 -12.50 -0.50 -0.29
C ILE A 87 -12.68 -0.68 1.24
N TYR A 88 -13.92 -0.80 1.75
CA TYR A 88 -14.20 -0.84 3.19
C TYR A 88 -15.34 -1.81 3.60
N GLU A 89 -15.31 -3.06 3.15
CA GLU A 89 -16.03 -4.16 3.84
C GLU A 89 -15.06 -4.98 4.72
#